data_AF-A0A8H6T5W0-F1
#
_entry.id   AF-A0A8H6T5W0-F1
#
_cell.length_a   1.000
_cell.length_b   1.000
_cell.length_c   1.000
_cell.angle_alpha   90.00
_cell.angle_beta   90.00
_cell.angle_gamma   90.00
#
_symmetry.space_group_name_H-M   'P 1'
#
loop_
_entity.id
_entity.type
_entity.pdbx_description
1 polymer ?
#
loop_
_entity_poly.entity_id
_entity_poly.type
_entity_poly.pdbx_seq_one_letter_code
_entity_poly.pdbx_strand_id
1 'polypeptide(L)'
;MATFDDDMNYNPNSPPTGESTVDDITGTDDDLMLLDQEDRIQLAIAATLKRRINGVPTRSDGHEHERKVSSTAEAVLKEMLKTLAHRGTPVTPNFVNDYASVLAGAPVGETYAKRFLARHPDLAVKFANPLEELEASQARELLADKENGRLREALFAKKNKPKRGKFSTAHARLMTSDEMVGALLLEFQKKLMAELHKGMKTALAAAKKKVVDEEKRLREEKKQAEKAARPARGRGRGRGTGGRGAGGRGAGGRGRGSGRGGRGGGTRSRRRHADEDSDDETPSPSESEGCASDDTASSPDTEDPTPRRRGTRLRSQAAAQDEATVSDLPASEGDEDIDSNGDEDVDLEEEEASEVELEAERSDIESDGEETGVLAVNGHRWRDGNVEFQVLWEDGDCTWEPLATVDDCAALDDYLAGRDVEDALRLPKRQYRINTQLELTHP
;
A
#
# COMPACT_ATOMS: atom_id res chain seq x y z
N MET A 1 71.95 65.22 -11.68
CA MET A 1 72.17 63.76 -11.75
C MET A 1 71.85 63.17 -10.39
N ALA A 2 70.69 62.52 -10.29
CA ALA A 2 70.29 61.61 -9.22
C ALA A 2 68.97 60.98 -9.69
N THR A 3 69.04 59.81 -10.31
CA THR A 3 67.87 58.97 -10.58
C THR A 3 67.50 58.23 -9.30
N PHE A 4 66.20 58.10 -9.01
CA PHE A 4 65.71 57.30 -7.90
C PHE A 4 64.45 56.55 -8.36
N ASP A 5 64.67 55.65 -9.31
CA ASP A 5 63.72 54.62 -9.70
C ASP A 5 63.81 53.48 -8.67
N ASP A 6 62.72 53.19 -7.97
CA ASP A 6 62.64 52.10 -6.99
C ASP A 6 61.26 51.44 -7.08
N ASP A 7 61.14 50.46 -7.99
CA ASP A 7 59.89 49.80 -8.34
C ASP A 7 59.36 48.91 -7.21
N MET A 8 58.45 49.47 -6.40
CA MET A 8 57.63 48.72 -5.43
C MET A 8 56.68 47.75 -6.14
N ASN A 9 57.21 46.59 -6.56
CA ASN A 9 56.49 45.51 -7.23
C ASN A 9 55.52 44.79 -6.27
N TYR A 10 54.40 45.45 -5.98
CA TYR A 10 53.39 44.99 -5.03
C TYR A 10 52.52 43.88 -5.65
N ASN A 11 52.78 42.62 -5.30
CA ASN A 11 51.99 41.48 -5.73
C ASN A 11 50.67 41.39 -4.92
N PRO A 12 49.48 41.64 -5.52
CA PRO A 12 48.21 41.65 -4.79
C PRO A 12 47.70 40.25 -4.39
N ASN A 13 48.36 39.18 -4.85
CA ASN A 13 47.93 37.79 -4.60
C ASN A 13 48.67 37.09 -3.45
N SER A 14 49.50 37.81 -2.67
CA SER A 14 50.05 37.25 -1.42
C SER A 14 48.95 37.18 -0.35
N PRO A 15 48.56 35.98 0.15
CA PRO A 15 47.59 35.89 1.23
C PRO A 15 48.18 36.49 2.53
N PRO A 16 47.35 37.10 3.40
CA PRO A 16 47.85 37.70 4.64
C PRO A 16 48.34 36.61 5.60
N THR A 17 49.66 36.46 5.72
CA THR A 17 50.31 35.59 6.72
C THR A 17 50.25 36.22 8.11
N GLY A 18 49.03 36.39 8.63
CA GLY A 18 48.81 36.70 10.02
C GLY A 18 49.07 35.45 10.86
N GLU A 19 50.23 35.38 11.51
CA GLU A 19 50.51 34.39 12.55
C GLU A 19 49.65 34.69 13.79
N SER A 20 48.37 34.35 13.69
CA SER A 20 47.49 34.30 14.84
C SER A 20 47.91 33.12 15.71
N THR A 21 48.65 33.40 16.79
CA THR A 21 48.75 32.50 17.94
C THR A 21 47.37 32.29 18.54
N VAL A 22 46.64 31.33 17.99
CA VAL A 22 45.48 30.73 18.65
C VAL A 22 46.04 29.83 19.71
N ASP A 23 45.91 30.21 20.98
CA ASP A 23 46.28 29.33 22.09
C ASP A 23 45.48 28.03 21.97
N ASP A 24 46.19 26.90 21.89
CA ASP A 24 45.60 25.57 21.76
C ASP A 24 44.92 25.19 23.08
N ILE A 25 43.64 25.58 23.22
CA ILE A 25 42.76 25.13 24.30
C ILE A 25 42.39 23.67 24.03
N THR A 26 43.36 22.77 24.23
CA THR A 26 43.16 21.33 24.27
C THR A 26 42.54 20.94 25.62
N GLY A 27 41.34 21.48 25.90
CA GLY A 27 40.50 20.99 26.97
C GLY A 27 40.21 19.52 26.75
N THR A 28 40.44 18.69 27.76
CA THR A 28 40.17 17.25 27.68
C THR A 28 38.66 17.00 27.54
N ASP A 29 38.27 16.06 26.67
CA ASP A 29 36.87 15.76 26.35
C ASP A 29 36.00 15.46 27.60
N ASP A 30 36.62 15.05 28.72
CA ASP A 30 35.96 14.84 30.00
C ASP A 30 35.29 16.11 30.58
N ASP A 31 35.87 17.31 30.39
CA ASP A 31 35.23 18.57 30.86
C ASP A 31 33.98 18.91 30.04
N LEU A 32 33.90 18.47 28.77
CA LEU A 32 32.70 18.60 27.95
C LEU A 32 31.57 17.65 28.38
N MET A 33 31.79 16.75 29.33
CA MET A 33 30.76 15.84 29.88
C MET A 33 29.91 16.46 31.01
N LEU A 34 30.32 17.61 31.55
CA LEU A 34 29.60 18.33 32.61
C LEU A 34 28.81 19.54 32.11
N LEU A 35 28.83 19.83 30.80
CA LEU A 35 27.95 20.82 30.18
C LEU A 35 26.59 20.20 29.87
N ASP A 36 25.52 20.93 30.20
CA ASP A 36 24.15 20.55 29.85
C ASP A 36 23.97 20.39 28.33
N GLN A 37 22.94 19.63 27.94
CA GLN A 37 22.68 19.34 26.53
C GLN A 37 22.47 20.61 25.69
N GLU A 38 21.89 21.66 26.29
CA GLU A 38 21.71 22.97 25.65
C GLU A 38 23.05 23.67 25.39
N ASP A 39 23.94 23.76 26.39
CA ASP A 39 25.28 24.36 26.24
C ASP A 39 26.12 23.62 25.19
N ARG A 40 26.02 22.28 25.15
CA ARG A 40 26.67 21.46 24.11
C ARG A 40 26.16 21.81 22.70
N ILE A 41 24.86 22.07 22.55
CA ILE A 41 24.25 22.51 21.29
C ILE A 41 24.69 23.94 20.95
N GLN A 42 24.67 24.87 21.90
CA GLN A 42 25.11 26.26 21.70
C GLN A 42 26.59 26.34 21.29
N LEU A 43 27.46 25.56 21.92
CA LEU A 43 28.89 25.49 21.59
C LEU A 43 29.10 24.95 20.16
N ALA A 44 28.34 23.94 19.74
CA ALA A 44 28.38 23.42 18.37
C ALA A 44 27.88 24.44 17.33
N ILE A 45 26.83 25.21 17.64
CA ILE A 45 26.32 26.31 16.81
C ILE A 45 27.38 27.43 16.71
N ALA A 46 27.98 27.85 17.82
CA ALA A 46 29.04 28.86 17.84
C ALA A 46 30.28 28.42 17.05
N ALA A 47 30.72 27.16 17.20
CA ALA A 47 31.85 26.61 16.45
C ALA A 47 31.58 26.51 14.94
N THR A 48 30.37 26.15 14.53
CA THR A 48 29.99 26.10 13.11
C THR A 48 29.82 27.49 12.49
N LEU A 49 29.26 28.46 13.23
CA LEU A 49 29.25 29.88 12.85
C LEU A 49 30.67 30.44 12.68
N LYS A 50 31.59 30.18 13.61
CA LYS A 50 32.98 30.63 13.53
C LYS A 50 33.70 30.08 12.29
N ARG A 51 33.44 28.82 11.91
CA ARG A 51 33.93 28.24 10.64
C ARG A 51 33.35 28.96 9.40
N ARG A 52 32.06 29.28 9.41
CA ARG A 52 31.40 30.04 8.32
C ARG A 52 31.97 31.46 8.17
N ILE A 53 32.20 32.16 9.28
CA ILE A 53 32.82 33.50 9.29
C ILE A 53 34.24 33.45 8.70
N ASN A 54 34.99 32.38 8.98
CA ASN A 54 36.31 32.11 8.41
C ASN A 54 36.26 31.61 6.94
N GLY A 55 35.13 31.72 6.25
CA GLY A 55 34.98 31.36 4.84
C GLY A 55 35.01 29.85 4.54
N VAL A 56 34.95 28.98 5.56
CA VAL A 56 34.86 27.53 5.34
C VAL A 56 33.44 27.20 4.85
N PRO A 57 33.25 26.69 3.61
CA PRO A 57 31.94 26.30 3.13
C PRO A 57 31.40 25.16 4.00
N THR A 58 30.11 25.17 4.30
CA THR A 58 29.53 24.06 5.06
C THR A 58 29.43 22.83 4.17
N ARG A 59 29.18 21.67 4.78
CA ARG A 59 29.09 20.41 4.05
C ARG A 59 27.97 20.41 2.99
N SER A 60 26.86 21.13 3.19
CA SER A 60 25.82 21.29 2.16
C SER A 60 26.29 22.07 0.95
N ASP A 61 27.12 23.08 1.19
CA ASP A 61 27.60 24.03 0.20
C ASP A 61 28.74 23.39 -0.61
N GLY A 62 29.61 22.64 0.06
CA GLY A 62 30.64 21.81 -0.58
C GLY A 62 30.07 20.77 -1.55
N HIS A 63 28.87 20.22 -1.30
CA HIS A 63 28.18 19.29 -2.21
C HIS A 63 27.33 19.99 -3.30
N GLU A 64 27.36 21.33 -3.44
CA GLU A 64 26.58 22.01 -4.49
C GLU A 64 27.06 21.63 -5.90
N HIS A 65 28.37 21.53 -6.12
CA HIS A 65 28.96 21.12 -7.40
C HIS A 65 28.68 19.65 -7.78
N GLU A 66 28.20 18.82 -6.85
CA GLU A 66 27.77 17.45 -7.09
C GLU A 66 26.28 17.35 -7.48
N ARG A 67 25.51 18.45 -7.40
CA ARG A 67 24.09 18.45 -7.80
C ARG A 67 23.96 18.52 -9.32
N LYS A 68 23.30 17.53 -9.91
CA LYS A 68 22.87 17.54 -11.32
C LYS A 68 21.88 18.67 -11.65
N VAL A 69 21.12 19.13 -10.66
CA VAL A 69 20.12 20.19 -10.80
C VAL A 69 20.64 21.43 -10.09
N SER A 70 20.71 22.56 -10.78
CA SER A 70 21.17 23.83 -10.20
C SER A 70 20.18 24.37 -9.17
N SER A 71 20.67 25.13 -8.19
CA SER A 71 19.81 25.76 -7.16
C SER A 71 18.65 26.57 -7.74
N THR A 72 18.88 27.27 -8.86
CA THR A 72 17.83 28.00 -9.60
C THR A 72 16.80 27.07 -10.26
N ALA A 73 17.21 25.91 -10.77
CA ALA A 73 16.29 24.91 -11.31
C ALA A 73 15.50 24.19 -10.20
N GLU A 74 16.11 23.92 -9.03
CA GLU A 74 15.40 23.39 -7.86
C GLU A 74 14.32 24.37 -7.36
N ALA A 75 14.57 25.68 -7.42
CA ALA A 75 13.57 26.71 -7.11
C ALA A 75 12.39 26.74 -8.12
N VAL A 76 12.66 26.68 -9.43
CA VAL A 76 11.60 26.61 -10.46
C VAL A 76 10.76 25.34 -10.31
N LEU A 77 11.41 24.18 -10.08
CA LEU A 77 10.72 22.92 -9.78
C LEU A 77 9.83 23.08 -8.54
N LYS A 78 10.34 23.65 -7.45
CA LYS A 78 9.59 23.88 -6.21
C LYS A 78 8.35 24.74 -6.41
N GLU A 79 8.43 25.87 -7.09
CA GLU A 79 7.25 26.72 -7.34
C GLU A 79 6.24 26.04 -8.27
N MET A 80 6.69 25.33 -9.32
CA MET A 80 5.77 24.55 -10.16
C MET A 80 5.02 23.50 -9.32
N LEU A 81 5.71 22.76 -8.46
CA LEU A 81 5.09 21.74 -7.62
C LEU A 81 4.09 22.32 -6.62
N LYS A 82 4.33 23.53 -6.08
CA LYS A 82 3.29 24.26 -5.34
C LYS A 82 2.07 24.52 -6.22
N THR A 83 2.23 25.05 -7.44
CA THR A 83 1.09 25.37 -8.31
C THR A 83 0.28 24.13 -8.72
N LEU A 84 0.90 22.96 -8.89
CA LEU A 84 0.21 21.70 -9.15
C LEU A 84 -0.56 21.23 -7.92
N ALA A 85 0.06 21.28 -6.74
CA ALA A 85 -0.60 20.93 -5.48
C ALA A 85 -1.75 21.88 -5.11
N HIS A 86 -1.67 23.16 -5.49
CA HIS A 86 -2.79 24.12 -5.39
C HIS A 86 -3.92 23.90 -6.42
N ARG A 87 -3.71 23.01 -7.40
CA ARG A 87 -4.72 22.56 -8.38
C ARG A 87 -5.22 21.13 -8.09
N GLY A 88 -4.91 20.58 -6.92
CA GLY A 88 -5.23 19.19 -6.56
C GLY A 88 -4.57 18.13 -7.45
N THR A 89 -3.58 18.50 -8.28
CA THR A 89 -2.93 17.55 -9.21
C THR A 89 -1.95 16.66 -8.43
N PRO A 90 -2.14 15.33 -8.38
CA PRO A 90 -1.29 14.44 -7.60
C PRO A 90 0.12 14.39 -8.17
N VAL A 91 1.12 14.72 -7.34
CA VAL A 91 2.52 14.78 -7.78
C VAL A 91 3.24 13.47 -7.44
N THR A 92 3.46 12.63 -8.45
CA THR A 92 4.21 11.38 -8.27
C THR A 92 5.73 11.62 -8.18
N PRO A 93 6.50 10.78 -7.46
CA PRO A 93 7.96 10.87 -7.44
C PRO A 93 8.60 10.71 -8.83
N ASN A 94 7.95 10.01 -9.75
CA ASN A 94 8.40 9.87 -11.13
C ASN A 94 8.32 11.20 -11.87
N PHE A 95 7.18 11.90 -11.81
CA PHE A 95 7.00 13.23 -12.39
C PHE A 95 8.07 14.24 -11.91
N VAL A 96 8.43 14.19 -10.61
CA VAL A 96 9.51 15.02 -10.05
C VAL A 96 10.87 14.67 -10.68
N ASN A 97 11.18 13.39 -10.84
CA ASN A 97 12.43 12.94 -11.48
C ASN A 97 12.46 13.28 -12.98
N ASP A 98 11.35 13.15 -13.70
CA ASP A 98 11.24 13.44 -15.13
C ASP A 98 11.42 14.94 -15.39
N TYR A 99 10.69 15.80 -14.66
CA TYR A 99 10.81 17.26 -14.80
C TYR A 99 12.19 17.77 -14.36
N ALA A 100 12.78 17.20 -13.30
CA ALA A 100 14.15 17.49 -12.90
C ALA A 100 15.18 17.07 -13.96
N SER A 101 14.92 15.98 -14.69
CA SER A 101 15.78 15.53 -15.80
C SER A 101 15.70 16.48 -17.01
N VAL A 102 14.52 17.02 -17.29
CA VAL A 102 14.32 18.07 -18.31
C VAL A 102 15.07 19.35 -17.92
N LEU A 103 14.91 19.82 -16.67
CA LEU A 103 15.60 21.03 -16.18
C LEU A 103 17.13 20.88 -16.13
N ALA A 104 17.65 19.67 -15.86
CA ALA A 104 19.08 19.39 -15.85
C ALA A 104 19.67 19.09 -17.24
N GLY A 105 18.84 18.87 -18.26
CA GLY A 105 19.27 18.36 -19.57
C GLY A 105 19.89 16.95 -19.52
N ALA A 106 19.74 16.22 -18.41
CA ALA A 106 20.37 14.94 -18.15
C ALA A 106 19.57 14.14 -17.11
N PRO A 107 19.49 12.79 -17.22
CA PRO A 107 18.70 11.98 -16.31
C PRO A 107 19.18 12.10 -14.85
N VAL A 108 18.29 12.50 -13.95
CA VAL A 108 18.52 12.37 -12.50
C VAL A 108 18.31 10.91 -12.06
N GLY A 109 18.90 10.50 -10.94
CA GLY A 109 18.68 9.16 -10.41
C GLY A 109 17.38 9.07 -9.62
N GLU A 110 16.74 7.90 -9.57
CA GLU A 110 15.45 7.63 -8.90
C GLU A 110 15.33 8.21 -7.47
N THR A 111 16.44 8.23 -6.73
CA THR A 111 16.51 8.77 -5.35
C THR A 111 16.47 10.30 -5.27
N TYR A 112 16.48 11.02 -6.41
CA TYR A 112 16.46 12.48 -6.45
C TYR A 112 15.17 13.04 -5.86
N ALA A 113 13.99 12.61 -6.32
CA ALA A 113 12.70 13.07 -5.78
C ALA A 113 12.61 12.92 -4.26
N LYS A 114 13.01 11.76 -3.69
CA LYS A 114 13.03 11.54 -2.24
C LYS A 114 13.98 12.50 -1.51
N ARG A 115 15.16 12.79 -2.07
CA ARG A 115 16.12 13.77 -1.52
C ARG A 115 15.68 15.22 -1.69
N PHE A 116 14.91 15.53 -2.74
CA PHE A 116 14.35 16.85 -3.01
C PHE A 116 13.22 17.16 -2.02
N LEU A 117 12.29 16.22 -1.79
CA LEU A 117 11.25 16.32 -0.76
C LEU A 117 11.85 16.46 0.65
N ALA A 118 12.90 15.70 0.97
CA ALA A 118 13.61 15.85 2.24
C ALA A 118 14.34 17.21 2.41
N ARG A 119 14.58 17.96 1.32
CA ARG A 119 15.06 19.36 1.37
C ARG A 119 13.92 20.39 1.48
N HIS A 120 12.70 20.00 1.18
CA HIS A 120 11.54 20.88 1.03
C HIS A 120 10.32 20.29 1.77
N PRO A 121 10.34 20.27 3.12
CA PRO A 121 9.23 19.73 3.92
C PRO A 121 7.92 20.50 3.73
N ASP A 122 7.98 21.74 3.25
CA ASP A 122 6.81 22.54 2.85
C ASP A 122 6.07 21.99 1.61
N LEU A 123 6.69 21.07 0.86
CA LEU A 123 6.01 20.27 -0.15
C LEU A 123 5.49 18.94 0.41
N ALA A 124 6.15 18.36 1.43
CA ALA A 124 5.87 17.00 1.90
C ALA A 124 4.42 16.80 2.37
N VAL A 125 3.84 17.81 3.02
CA VAL A 125 2.43 17.82 3.47
C VAL A 125 1.44 17.67 2.30
N LYS A 126 1.82 18.06 1.08
CA LYS A 126 1.01 17.93 -0.14
C LYS A 126 1.43 16.77 -1.06
N PHE A 127 2.40 15.97 -0.63
CA PHE A 127 2.86 14.75 -1.31
C PHE A 127 2.42 13.48 -0.58
N ALA A 128 2.19 13.57 0.74
CA ALA A 128 1.49 12.53 1.47
C ALA A 128 0.06 12.43 0.94
N ASN A 129 -0.23 11.29 0.31
CA ASN A 129 -1.25 10.29 0.66
C ASN A 129 -2.76 10.35 0.31
N PRO A 130 -3.61 11.38 0.54
CA PRO A 130 -5.05 11.14 0.67
C PRO A 130 -5.69 10.63 -0.62
N LEU A 131 -5.15 10.94 -1.80
CA LEU A 131 -5.66 10.39 -3.05
C LEU A 131 -5.29 8.89 -3.22
N GLU A 132 -4.03 8.50 -3.04
CA GLU A 132 -3.64 7.07 -3.08
C GLU A 132 -4.31 6.26 -1.96
N GLU A 133 -4.56 6.87 -0.80
CA GLU A 133 -5.21 6.23 0.34
C GLU A 133 -6.74 6.14 0.16
N LEU A 134 -7.38 7.14 -0.44
CA LEU A 134 -8.80 7.11 -0.80
C LEU A 134 -9.06 6.16 -1.98
N GLU A 135 -8.18 6.13 -3.00
CA GLU A 135 -8.19 5.11 -4.05
C GLU A 135 -7.99 3.70 -3.45
N ALA A 136 -7.05 3.52 -2.52
CA ALA A 136 -6.86 2.25 -1.83
C ALA A 136 -8.06 1.88 -0.93
N SER A 137 -8.73 2.85 -0.32
CA SER A 137 -9.94 2.66 0.47
C SER A 137 -11.11 2.21 -0.42
N GLN A 138 -11.37 2.94 -1.51
CA GLN A 138 -12.39 2.60 -2.51
C GLN A 138 -12.11 1.24 -3.18
N ALA A 139 -10.84 0.90 -3.41
CA ALA A 139 -10.45 -0.42 -3.93
C ALA A 139 -10.71 -1.55 -2.91
N ARG A 140 -10.54 -1.30 -1.60
CA ARG A 140 -10.92 -2.24 -0.53
C ARG A 140 -12.43 -2.39 -0.42
N GLU A 141 -13.18 -1.30 -0.49
CA GLU A 141 -14.65 -1.30 -0.49
C GLU A 141 -15.21 -2.10 -1.68
N LEU A 142 -14.76 -1.80 -2.90
CA LEU A 142 -15.12 -2.53 -4.11
C LEU A 142 -14.70 -4.01 -4.12
N LEU A 143 -13.74 -4.41 -3.28
CA LEU A 143 -13.40 -5.81 -3.04
C LEU A 143 -14.35 -6.46 -2.01
N ALA A 144 -14.61 -5.77 -0.90
CA ALA A 144 -15.54 -6.21 0.13
C ALA A 144 -16.96 -6.40 -0.44
N ASP A 145 -17.41 -5.51 -1.33
CA ASP A 145 -18.74 -5.63 -1.95
C ASP A 145 -18.84 -6.79 -2.96
N LYS A 146 -17.74 -7.12 -3.65
CA LYS A 146 -17.67 -8.32 -4.52
C LYS A 146 -17.68 -9.61 -3.69
N GLU A 147 -16.98 -9.64 -2.56
CA GLU A 147 -17.02 -10.74 -1.58
C GLU A 147 -18.43 -10.88 -0.97
N ASN A 148 -19.05 -9.77 -0.53
CA ASN A 148 -20.41 -9.73 0.00
C ASN A 148 -21.44 -10.22 -1.03
N GLY A 149 -21.29 -9.83 -2.30
CA GLY A 149 -22.08 -10.36 -3.42
C GLY A 149 -21.96 -11.88 -3.54
N ARG A 150 -20.73 -12.40 -3.60
CA ARG A 150 -20.44 -13.85 -3.65
C ARG A 150 -21.00 -14.61 -2.44
N LEU A 151 -20.95 -14.02 -1.24
CA LEU A 151 -21.51 -14.61 -0.01
C LEU A 151 -23.04 -14.63 -0.04
N ARG A 152 -23.68 -13.56 -0.51
CA ARG A 152 -25.14 -13.51 -0.74
C ARG A 152 -25.57 -14.58 -1.75
N GLU A 153 -24.90 -14.69 -2.89
CA GLU A 153 -25.14 -15.75 -3.87
C GLU A 153 -25.00 -17.15 -3.26
N ALA A 154 -23.91 -17.42 -2.54
CA ALA A 154 -23.66 -18.72 -1.89
C ALA A 154 -24.72 -19.08 -0.83
N LEU A 155 -25.27 -18.09 -0.12
CA LEU A 155 -26.36 -18.28 0.85
C LEU A 155 -27.69 -18.58 0.15
N PHE A 156 -28.07 -17.81 -0.87
CA PHE A 156 -29.36 -17.99 -1.55
C PHE A 156 -29.38 -19.20 -2.51
N ALA A 157 -28.24 -19.55 -3.14
CA ALA A 157 -28.10 -20.75 -3.96
C ALA A 157 -28.39 -22.06 -3.20
N LYS A 158 -28.23 -22.08 -1.86
CA LYS A 158 -28.60 -23.24 -1.03
C LYS A 158 -30.11 -23.49 -0.98
N LYS A 159 -30.97 -22.47 -1.11
CA LYS A 159 -32.44 -22.64 -1.13
C LYS A 159 -32.96 -23.08 -2.49
N ASN A 160 -32.34 -22.63 -3.58
CA ASN A 160 -32.75 -22.94 -4.96
C ASN A 160 -31.89 -24.05 -5.61
N LYS A 161 -31.37 -25.00 -4.84
CA LYS A 161 -31.04 -26.31 -5.42
C LYS A 161 -32.37 -26.97 -5.80
N PRO A 162 -32.71 -27.14 -7.11
CA PRO A 162 -33.87 -27.95 -7.44
C PRO A 162 -33.63 -29.33 -6.83
N LYS A 163 -34.64 -29.90 -6.18
CA LYS A 163 -34.57 -31.28 -5.70
C LYS A 163 -34.32 -32.14 -6.94
N ARG A 164 -33.06 -32.54 -7.20
CA ARG A 164 -32.72 -33.52 -8.24
C ARG A 164 -33.53 -34.76 -7.88
N GLY A 165 -34.66 -34.95 -8.54
CA GLY A 165 -35.51 -36.10 -8.34
C GLY A 165 -34.62 -37.31 -8.51
N LYS A 166 -34.56 -38.20 -7.52
CA LYS A 166 -33.81 -39.45 -7.65
C LYS A 166 -34.46 -40.18 -8.81
N PHE A 167 -33.83 -40.14 -10.00
CA PHE A 167 -34.40 -40.70 -11.22
C PHE A 167 -34.64 -42.18 -10.95
N SER A 168 -35.92 -42.56 -10.90
CA SER A 168 -36.30 -43.91 -10.50
C SER A 168 -35.87 -44.88 -11.59
N THR A 169 -34.82 -45.64 -11.33
CA THR A 169 -34.27 -46.66 -12.22
C THR A 169 -35.25 -47.80 -12.51
N ALA A 170 -36.40 -47.83 -11.83
CA ALA A 170 -37.49 -48.78 -12.05
C ALA A 170 -38.33 -48.51 -13.31
N HIS A 171 -38.03 -47.49 -14.11
CA HIS A 171 -38.68 -47.25 -15.41
C HIS A 171 -37.65 -47.07 -16.54
N ALA A 172 -37.33 -48.18 -17.18
CA ALA A 172 -36.61 -48.23 -18.45
C ALA A 172 -37.50 -47.74 -19.62
N ARG A 173 -37.81 -46.45 -19.63
CA ARG A 173 -38.23 -45.76 -20.86
C ARG A 173 -37.00 -45.64 -21.77
N LEU A 174 -37.18 -45.81 -23.08
CA LEU A 174 -36.07 -45.82 -24.04
C LEU A 174 -35.19 -44.57 -23.89
N MET A 175 -33.88 -44.77 -23.79
CA MET A 175 -32.88 -43.72 -23.57
C MET A 175 -32.57 -42.96 -24.87
N THR A 176 -33.58 -42.32 -25.44
CA THR A 176 -33.55 -41.70 -26.77
C THR A 176 -34.21 -40.31 -26.82
N SER A 177 -34.39 -39.64 -25.67
CA SER A 177 -34.79 -38.22 -25.61
C SER A 177 -33.55 -37.33 -25.53
N ASP A 178 -33.47 -36.29 -26.37
CA ASP A 178 -32.28 -35.43 -26.50
C ASP A 178 -31.88 -34.73 -25.20
N GLU A 179 -32.84 -34.44 -24.33
CA GLU A 179 -32.62 -33.95 -22.95
C GLU A 179 -31.61 -34.80 -22.16
N MET A 180 -31.63 -36.13 -22.38
CA MET A 180 -30.75 -37.07 -21.69
C MET A 180 -29.35 -37.10 -22.30
N VAL A 181 -29.23 -36.86 -23.61
CA VAL A 181 -27.93 -36.69 -24.29
C VAL A 181 -27.26 -35.40 -23.80
N GLY A 182 -28.00 -34.30 -23.72
CA GLY A 182 -27.52 -33.04 -23.13
C GLY A 182 -27.09 -33.19 -21.67
N ALA A 183 -27.83 -33.96 -20.87
CA ALA A 183 -27.45 -34.26 -19.48
C ALA A 183 -26.14 -35.04 -19.37
N LEU A 184 -25.94 -36.07 -20.22
CA LEU A 184 -24.69 -36.85 -20.28
C LEU A 184 -23.50 -36.00 -20.74
N LEU A 185 -23.69 -35.15 -21.76
CA LEU A 185 -22.66 -34.24 -22.26
C LEU A 185 -22.24 -33.22 -21.19
N LEU A 186 -23.19 -32.68 -20.42
CA LEU A 186 -22.90 -31.79 -19.29
C LEU A 186 -22.17 -32.48 -18.14
N GLU A 187 -22.41 -33.77 -17.86
CA GLU A 187 -21.65 -34.51 -16.85
C GLU A 187 -20.26 -34.94 -17.37
N PHE A 188 -20.09 -35.17 -18.67
CA PHE A 188 -18.78 -35.34 -19.31
C PHE A 188 -17.94 -34.06 -19.27
N GLN A 189 -18.51 -32.93 -19.69
CA GLN A 189 -17.85 -31.62 -19.66
C GLN A 189 -17.41 -31.22 -18.24
N LYS A 190 -18.22 -31.54 -17.22
CA LYS A 190 -17.86 -31.31 -15.80
C LYS A 190 -16.69 -32.16 -15.32
N LYS A 191 -16.56 -33.41 -15.79
CA LYS A 191 -15.38 -34.25 -15.50
C LYS A 191 -14.13 -33.67 -16.17
N LEU A 192 -14.22 -33.34 -17.46
CA LEU A 192 -13.13 -32.72 -18.23
C LEU A 192 -12.62 -31.43 -17.56
N MET A 193 -13.53 -30.52 -17.16
CA MET A 193 -13.16 -29.28 -16.47
C MET A 193 -12.57 -29.52 -15.07
N ALA A 194 -13.03 -30.53 -14.34
CA ALA A 194 -12.46 -30.89 -13.03
C ALA A 194 -11.02 -31.45 -13.17
N GLU A 195 -10.76 -32.25 -14.20
CA GLU A 195 -9.41 -32.76 -14.51
C GLU A 195 -8.48 -31.65 -15.00
N LEU A 196 -8.96 -30.76 -15.86
CA LEU A 196 -8.22 -29.58 -16.33
C LEU A 196 -7.89 -28.63 -15.16
N HIS A 197 -8.84 -28.36 -14.25
CA HIS A 197 -8.57 -27.59 -13.03
C HIS A 197 -7.56 -28.28 -12.11
N LYS A 198 -7.59 -29.62 -12.00
CA LYS A 198 -6.60 -30.39 -11.23
C LYS A 198 -5.19 -30.24 -11.82
N GLY A 199 -5.07 -30.32 -13.16
CA GLY A 199 -3.81 -30.10 -13.88
C GLY A 199 -3.29 -28.66 -13.79
N MET A 200 -4.16 -27.66 -13.93
CA MET A 200 -3.78 -26.26 -13.70
C MET A 200 -3.30 -26.01 -12.27
N LYS A 201 -3.95 -26.62 -11.26
CA LYS A 201 -3.56 -26.44 -9.85
C LYS A 201 -2.19 -27.05 -9.55
N THR A 202 -1.85 -28.21 -10.12
CA THR A 202 -0.49 -28.78 -9.96
C THR A 202 0.56 -28.00 -10.74
N ALA A 203 0.25 -27.55 -11.97
CA ALA A 203 1.15 -26.70 -12.75
C ALA A 203 1.45 -25.36 -12.06
N LEU A 204 0.44 -24.68 -11.51
CA LEU A 204 0.61 -23.43 -10.76
C LEU A 204 1.39 -23.64 -9.45
N ALA A 205 1.21 -24.77 -8.76
CA ALA A 205 2.01 -25.10 -7.57
C ALA A 205 3.49 -25.32 -7.94
N ALA A 206 3.77 -26.03 -9.04
CA ALA A 206 5.13 -26.22 -9.55
C ALA A 206 5.78 -24.89 -10.01
N ALA A 207 5.02 -24.02 -10.68
CA ALA A 207 5.48 -22.69 -11.09
C ALA A 207 5.81 -21.80 -9.88
N LYS A 208 4.93 -21.74 -8.87
CA LYS A 208 5.19 -21.00 -7.63
C LYS A 208 6.45 -21.50 -6.92
N LYS A 209 6.67 -22.81 -6.87
CA LYS A 209 7.91 -23.38 -6.30
C LYS A 209 9.15 -22.90 -7.05
N LYS A 210 9.16 -22.93 -8.39
CA LYS A 210 10.31 -22.45 -9.20
C LYS A 210 10.67 -21.00 -8.88
N VAL A 211 9.67 -20.11 -8.75
CA VAL A 211 9.91 -18.69 -8.42
C VAL A 211 10.58 -18.54 -7.04
N VAL A 212 10.15 -19.30 -6.02
CA VAL A 212 10.75 -19.28 -4.68
C VAL A 212 12.18 -19.86 -4.69
N ASP A 213 12.41 -20.94 -5.44
CA ASP A 213 13.75 -21.54 -5.60
C ASP A 213 14.71 -20.58 -6.33
N GLU A 214 14.23 -19.83 -7.33
CA GLU A 214 15.01 -18.80 -8.05
C GLU A 214 15.28 -17.55 -7.20
N GLU A 215 14.29 -17.03 -6.46
CA GLU A 215 14.48 -15.91 -5.53
C GLU A 215 15.52 -16.26 -4.45
N LYS A 216 15.45 -17.48 -3.92
CA LYS A 216 16.46 -18.01 -2.99
C LYS A 216 17.84 -18.03 -3.63
N ARG A 217 17.97 -18.50 -4.88
CA ARG A 217 19.23 -18.51 -5.62
C ARG A 217 19.81 -17.11 -5.79
N LEU A 218 19.00 -16.13 -6.21
CA LEU A 218 19.40 -14.72 -6.32
C LEU A 218 19.82 -14.13 -4.96
N ARG A 219 19.15 -14.51 -3.86
CA ARG A 219 19.51 -14.09 -2.50
C ARG A 219 20.82 -14.71 -2.01
N GLU A 220 21.17 -15.90 -2.48
CA GLU A 220 22.47 -16.54 -2.22
C GLU A 220 23.59 -15.97 -3.11
N GLU A 221 23.33 -15.75 -4.40
CA GLU A 221 24.22 -15.03 -5.32
C GLU A 221 24.56 -13.63 -4.79
N LYS A 222 23.56 -12.85 -4.33
CA LYS A 222 23.77 -11.53 -3.72
C LYS A 222 24.62 -11.60 -2.45
N LYS A 223 24.46 -12.62 -1.61
CA LYS A 223 25.31 -12.86 -0.42
C LYS A 223 26.74 -13.27 -0.79
N GLN A 224 26.95 -13.97 -1.91
CA GLN A 224 28.29 -14.29 -2.42
C GLN A 224 28.95 -13.04 -3.00
N ALA A 225 28.21 -12.26 -3.79
CA ALA A 225 28.67 -10.97 -4.33
C ALA A 225 29.05 -9.99 -3.20
N GLU A 226 28.25 -9.87 -2.14
CA GLU A 226 28.61 -9.03 -0.97
C GLU A 226 29.90 -9.53 -0.29
N LYS A 227 30.06 -10.85 -0.11
CA LYS A 227 31.28 -11.43 0.48
C LYS A 227 32.53 -11.21 -0.38
N ALA A 228 32.39 -11.16 -1.70
CA ALA A 228 33.48 -10.87 -2.63
C ALA A 228 33.77 -9.35 -2.76
N ALA A 229 32.72 -8.52 -2.71
CA ALA A 229 32.80 -7.07 -2.82
C ALA A 229 33.22 -6.38 -1.51
N ARG A 230 33.05 -7.03 -0.35
CA ARG A 230 33.70 -6.61 0.90
C ARG A 230 35.22 -6.62 0.66
N PRO A 231 35.89 -5.44 0.57
CA PRO A 231 37.32 -5.43 0.39
C PRO A 231 37.96 -6.14 1.58
N ALA A 232 39.04 -6.87 1.33
CA ALA A 232 39.77 -7.57 2.38
C ALA A 232 40.37 -6.54 3.35
N ARG A 233 39.56 -6.09 4.34
CA ARG A 233 39.98 -5.26 5.46
C ARG A 233 41.09 -6.02 6.15
N GLY A 234 42.33 -5.63 5.82
CA GLY A 234 43.51 -6.41 6.13
C GLY A 234 43.51 -6.73 7.61
N ARG A 235 43.67 -8.02 7.98
CA ARG A 235 43.82 -8.43 9.37
C ARG A 235 44.88 -7.55 10.00
N GLY A 236 44.45 -6.58 10.82
CA GLY A 236 45.32 -5.56 11.36
C GLY A 236 46.46 -6.25 12.07
N ARG A 237 47.68 -6.15 11.54
CA ARG A 237 48.87 -6.63 12.23
C ARG A 237 48.96 -5.79 13.50
N GLY A 238 48.52 -6.36 14.62
CA GLY A 238 48.58 -5.73 15.93
C GLY A 238 50.03 -5.40 16.24
N ARG A 239 50.44 -4.17 15.94
CA ARG A 239 51.71 -3.61 16.40
C ARG A 239 51.56 -3.46 17.91
N GLY A 240 52.12 -4.43 18.63
CA GLY A 240 52.16 -4.41 20.09
C GLY A 240 52.80 -3.10 20.56
N THR A 241 51.97 -2.22 21.11
CA THR A 241 52.42 -0.99 21.75
C THR A 241 52.47 -1.29 23.24
N GLY A 242 53.69 -1.47 23.77
CA GLY A 242 53.88 -1.97 25.13
C GLY A 242 53.58 -0.91 26.19
N GLY A 243 52.43 -0.98 26.83
CA GLY A 243 52.09 -0.20 28.02
C GLY A 243 52.44 -0.94 29.30
N ARG A 244 53.43 -0.46 30.06
CA ARG A 244 53.73 -0.98 31.41
C ARG A 244 52.79 -0.31 32.43
N GLY A 245 51.78 -1.03 32.92
CA GLY A 245 50.95 -0.63 34.05
C GLY A 245 51.04 -1.67 35.17
N ALA A 246 51.67 -1.31 36.30
CA ALA A 246 51.83 -2.20 37.45
C ALA A 246 51.13 -1.63 38.69
N GLY A 247 50.15 -2.35 39.21
CA GLY A 247 49.37 -1.97 40.40
C GLY A 247 47.93 -2.45 40.30
N GLY A 248 47.40 -3.10 41.34
CA GLY A 248 46.05 -3.67 41.34
C GLY A 248 45.98 -5.04 42.01
N ARG A 249 46.12 -5.10 43.34
CA ARG A 249 45.88 -6.33 44.12
C ARG A 249 44.42 -6.39 44.59
N GLY A 250 43.67 -7.36 44.07
CA GLY A 250 42.30 -7.71 44.49
C GLY A 250 41.91 -9.01 43.77
N ALA A 251 42.00 -10.22 44.32
CA ALA A 251 41.72 -10.75 45.66
C ALA A 251 40.21 -11.02 45.91
N GLY A 252 39.75 -12.18 45.41
CA GLY A 252 38.39 -12.70 45.55
C GLY A 252 37.54 -12.49 44.29
N GLY A 253 36.78 -13.48 43.78
CA GLY A 253 36.82 -14.91 44.07
C GLY A 253 35.48 -15.63 43.87
N ARG A 254 35.52 -16.90 43.45
CA ARG A 254 34.38 -17.85 43.25
C ARG A 254 33.49 -17.50 42.03
N GLY A 255 33.12 -18.43 41.15
CA GLY A 255 33.61 -19.81 40.97
C GLY A 255 32.75 -20.67 40.02
N ARG A 256 33.27 -21.84 39.64
CA ARG A 256 32.57 -23.07 39.16
C ARG A 256 31.53 -22.93 38.01
N GLY A 257 31.88 -23.43 36.82
CA GLY A 257 30.92 -23.55 35.69
C GLY A 257 31.32 -24.53 34.57
N SER A 258 32.19 -25.52 34.83
CA SER A 258 32.78 -26.38 33.79
C SER A 258 31.86 -27.54 33.33
N GLY A 259 30.78 -27.24 32.62
CA GLY A 259 29.87 -28.22 32.04
C GLY A 259 30.43 -28.89 30.77
N ARG A 260 31.18 -30.01 30.91
CA ARG A 260 31.75 -30.75 29.77
C ARG A 260 31.21 -32.19 29.66
N GLY A 261 30.10 -32.34 28.95
CA GLY A 261 29.53 -33.62 28.53
C GLY A 261 28.16 -33.44 27.85
N GLY A 262 27.71 -34.31 26.94
CA GLY A 262 28.43 -35.44 26.33
C GLY A 262 27.53 -36.31 25.43
N ARG A 263 28.18 -37.10 24.54
CA ARG A 263 27.71 -38.33 23.87
C ARG A 263 26.20 -38.59 23.69
N GLY A 264 25.75 -38.75 22.44
CA GLY A 264 24.58 -39.59 22.11
C GLY A 264 24.19 -39.57 20.62
N GLY A 265 23.89 -40.74 20.03
CA GLY A 265 23.14 -40.86 18.76
C GLY A 265 23.86 -40.44 17.45
N GLY A 266 24.20 -41.32 16.51
CA GLY A 266 24.32 -42.78 16.66
C GLY A 266 23.61 -43.68 15.64
N THR A 267 23.12 -43.20 14.48
CA THR A 267 22.60 -44.09 13.42
C THR A 267 23.41 -44.02 12.13
N ARG A 268 23.96 -45.18 11.75
CA ARG A 268 24.47 -45.41 10.38
C ARG A 268 23.31 -45.90 9.52
N SER A 269 23.18 -45.38 8.30
CA SER A 269 22.54 -46.14 7.23
C SER A 269 23.36 -46.02 5.95
N ARG A 270 23.92 -47.15 5.50
CA ARG A 270 24.43 -47.31 4.14
C ARG A 270 23.27 -47.81 3.29
N ARG A 271 23.00 -47.21 2.14
CA ARG A 271 22.55 -47.94 0.95
C ARG A 271 23.22 -47.38 -0.29
N ARG A 272 23.72 -48.29 -1.12
CA ARG A 272 24.07 -48.04 -2.52
C ARG A 272 22.88 -48.53 -3.35
N HIS A 273 22.49 -47.75 -4.34
CA HIS A 273 21.94 -48.13 -5.65
C HIS A 273 22.16 -46.86 -6.50
N ALA A 274 22.81 -46.83 -7.65
CA ALA A 274 23.09 -47.84 -8.68
C ALA A 274 21.89 -48.19 -9.56
N ASP A 275 22.10 -47.94 -10.85
CA ASP A 275 21.47 -48.51 -12.04
C ASP A 275 20.14 -47.90 -12.53
N GLU A 276 19.86 -48.13 -13.82
CA GLU A 276 18.68 -47.75 -14.64
C GLU A 276 18.56 -46.23 -14.93
N ASP A 277 18.84 -45.71 -16.13
CA ASP A 277 18.46 -46.06 -17.52
C ASP A 277 16.94 -46.11 -17.77
N SER A 278 16.43 -45.10 -18.48
CA SER A 278 15.28 -45.21 -19.39
C SER A 278 15.25 -44.01 -20.35
N ASP A 279 15.35 -44.28 -21.64
CA ASP A 279 14.78 -43.41 -22.67
C ASP A 279 13.25 -43.39 -22.53
N ASP A 280 12.58 -42.33 -22.97
CA ASP A 280 11.22 -42.43 -23.52
C ASP A 280 10.91 -41.27 -24.50
N GLU A 281 10.13 -41.64 -25.51
CA GLU A 281 9.82 -40.99 -26.78
C GLU A 281 9.34 -39.52 -26.71
N THR A 282 9.69 -38.76 -27.76
CA THR A 282 9.00 -37.48 -28.08
C THR A 282 7.90 -37.72 -29.12
N PRO A 283 6.60 -37.65 -28.77
CA PRO A 283 5.54 -37.77 -29.75
C PRO A 283 5.34 -36.45 -30.50
N SER A 284 5.62 -36.45 -31.80
CA SER A 284 5.12 -35.43 -32.72
C SER A 284 3.74 -35.80 -33.24
N PRO A 285 2.81 -34.84 -33.34
CA PRO A 285 1.82 -34.82 -34.41
C PRO A 285 2.05 -33.58 -35.29
N SER A 286 2.48 -33.70 -36.55
CA SER A 286 1.80 -34.35 -37.69
C SER A 286 0.54 -33.60 -38.13
N GLU A 287 0.60 -33.11 -39.37
CA GLU A 287 -0.43 -32.29 -40.02
C GLU A 287 -1.67 -33.11 -40.36
N SER A 288 -2.83 -32.47 -40.44
CA SER A 288 -3.98 -32.98 -41.19
C SER A 288 -4.78 -31.82 -41.77
N GLU A 289 -5.18 -31.96 -43.03
CA GLU A 289 -5.84 -30.92 -43.83
C GLU A 289 -7.35 -31.16 -43.97
N GLY A 290 -8.09 -30.09 -44.32
CA GLY A 290 -9.19 -30.20 -45.29
C GLY A 290 -10.62 -30.04 -44.79
N CYS A 291 -11.49 -29.65 -45.74
CA CYS A 291 -12.94 -29.41 -45.61
C CYS A 291 -13.33 -28.22 -44.69
N ALA A 292 -14.11 -27.20 -45.09
CA ALA A 292 -15.29 -27.12 -45.99
C ALA A 292 -16.45 -28.00 -45.51
N SER A 293 -17.72 -27.60 -45.51
CA SER A 293 -18.43 -26.47 -46.14
C SER A 293 -19.68 -26.16 -45.27
N ASP A 294 -19.99 -24.91 -44.94
CA ASP A 294 -20.97 -24.05 -45.66
C ASP A 294 -22.44 -24.25 -45.19
N ASP A 295 -23.28 -23.25 -45.42
CA ASP A 295 -24.74 -23.15 -45.23
C ASP A 295 -25.43 -23.77 -43.99
N THR A 296 -25.94 -22.92 -43.08
CA THR A 296 -27.39 -22.87 -42.79
C THR A 296 -27.77 -21.63 -41.97
N ALA A 297 -28.31 -20.60 -42.63
CA ALA A 297 -28.93 -19.45 -41.98
C ALA A 297 -30.41 -19.33 -42.40
N SER A 298 -31.34 -19.70 -41.51
CA SER A 298 -32.76 -19.34 -41.60
C SER A 298 -33.47 -19.54 -40.27
N SER A 299 -34.25 -18.55 -39.85
CA SER A 299 -35.25 -18.65 -38.79
C SER A 299 -36.46 -19.48 -39.27
N PRO A 300 -37.41 -19.81 -38.38
CA PRO A 300 -38.55 -18.91 -38.29
C PRO A 300 -39.06 -18.65 -36.86
N ASP A 301 -39.95 -17.66 -36.75
CA ASP A 301 -40.71 -17.29 -35.56
C ASP A 301 -41.53 -18.46 -34.98
N THR A 302 -41.77 -18.44 -33.66
CA THR A 302 -43.06 -18.90 -33.13
C THR A 302 -43.46 -18.14 -31.84
N GLU A 303 -44.48 -17.32 -32.03
CA GLU A 303 -45.35 -16.55 -31.13
C GLU A 303 -45.34 -16.80 -29.60
N ASP A 304 -45.40 -15.66 -28.89
CA ASP A 304 -45.79 -15.46 -27.49
C ASP A 304 -47.24 -15.92 -27.20
N PRO A 305 -47.50 -16.57 -26.04
CA PRO A 305 -48.77 -16.35 -25.35
C PRO A 305 -48.62 -15.93 -23.87
N THR A 306 -49.13 -14.73 -23.58
CA THR A 306 -49.21 -14.11 -22.25
C THR A 306 -50.32 -14.72 -21.32
N PRO A 307 -50.66 -14.16 -20.13
CA PRO A 307 -50.34 -14.87 -18.89
C PRO A 307 -51.57 -15.42 -18.16
N ARG A 308 -51.52 -16.70 -17.76
CA ARG A 308 -52.60 -17.33 -17.00
C ARG A 308 -52.65 -16.90 -15.53
N ARG A 309 -53.50 -15.91 -15.24
CA ARG A 309 -53.99 -15.59 -13.89
C ARG A 309 -54.54 -16.84 -13.17
N ARG A 310 -53.85 -17.27 -12.11
CA ARG A 310 -54.42 -17.92 -10.93
C ARG A 310 -53.76 -17.25 -9.71
N GLY A 311 -54.47 -16.96 -8.62
CA GLY A 311 -55.84 -17.32 -8.28
C GLY A 311 -55.93 -17.47 -6.78
N THR A 312 -56.31 -16.40 -6.08
CA THR A 312 -56.23 -16.29 -4.63
C THR A 312 -56.99 -17.41 -3.91
N ARG A 313 -56.27 -18.21 -3.12
CA ARG A 313 -56.86 -19.09 -2.11
C ARG A 313 -56.30 -18.76 -0.73
N LEU A 314 -57.05 -17.93 -0.03
CA LEU A 314 -57.09 -17.95 1.43
C LEU A 314 -57.36 -19.41 1.88
N ARG A 315 -56.59 -19.92 2.84
CA ARG A 315 -57.02 -21.06 3.65
C ARG A 315 -56.66 -20.83 5.11
N SER A 316 -57.62 -21.10 5.98
CA SER A 316 -57.60 -20.82 7.40
C SER A 316 -56.77 -21.82 8.21
N GLN A 317 -56.15 -21.30 9.28
CA GLN A 317 -56.02 -21.86 10.63
C GLN A 317 -56.36 -23.36 10.84
N ALA A 318 -55.34 -24.14 11.23
CA ALA A 318 -55.35 -25.17 12.28
C ALA A 318 -53.86 -25.49 12.60
N ALA A 319 -53.32 -25.62 13.82
CA ALA A 319 -53.84 -26.02 15.15
C ALA A 319 -53.76 -27.53 15.47
N ALA A 320 -52.53 -28.04 15.54
CA ALA A 320 -52.03 -29.22 16.30
C ALA A 320 -50.50 -29.02 16.42
N GLN A 321 -49.74 -29.31 17.49
CA GLN A 321 -49.79 -30.34 18.54
C GLN A 321 -49.55 -31.78 18.07
N ASP A 322 -48.27 -32.10 17.87
CA ASP A 322 -47.56 -33.33 18.29
C ASP A 322 -46.13 -32.85 18.61
N GLU A 323 -45.51 -33.05 19.78
CA GLU A 323 -45.22 -34.27 20.57
C GLU A 323 -44.13 -35.19 20.02
N ALA A 324 -43.39 -35.77 20.96
CA ALA A 324 -42.02 -36.29 20.86
C ALA A 324 -41.62 -37.11 19.61
N THR A 325 -40.38 -36.88 19.15
CA THR A 325 -39.49 -38.00 18.79
C THR A 325 -38.02 -37.65 18.99
N VAL A 326 -37.36 -38.37 19.91
CA VAL A 326 -35.90 -38.31 20.11
C VAL A 326 -35.21 -39.12 19.02
N SER A 327 -34.14 -38.60 18.42
CA SER A 327 -33.15 -39.43 17.72
C SER A 327 -31.76 -38.79 17.75
N ASP A 328 -30.77 -39.62 18.05
CA ASP A 328 -29.44 -39.28 18.52
C ASP A 328 -28.61 -38.39 17.57
N LEU A 329 -27.97 -37.37 18.16
CA LEU A 329 -26.79 -36.73 17.57
C LEU A 329 -25.55 -37.52 18.02
N PRO A 330 -24.78 -38.15 17.12
CA PRO A 330 -23.48 -38.69 17.51
C PRO A 330 -22.52 -37.53 17.82
N ALA A 331 -21.88 -37.58 19.00
CA ALA A 331 -20.82 -36.64 19.33
C ALA A 331 -19.64 -36.82 18.37
N SER A 332 -19.24 -35.75 17.68
CA SER A 332 -17.93 -35.66 17.05
C SER A 332 -16.96 -35.04 18.04
N GLU A 333 -16.41 -35.88 18.92
CA GLU A 333 -15.21 -35.55 19.68
C GLU A 333 -14.10 -35.18 18.69
N GLY A 334 -13.42 -34.07 18.94
CA GLY A 334 -12.64 -33.34 17.94
C GLY A 334 -11.62 -32.42 18.60
N ASP A 335 -10.95 -32.93 19.63
CA ASP A 335 -9.84 -32.28 20.29
C ASP A 335 -8.64 -32.23 19.32
N GLU A 336 -8.50 -31.10 18.61
CA GLU A 336 -7.24 -30.75 17.96
C GLU A 336 -6.39 -29.95 18.96
N ASP A 337 -5.54 -30.67 19.71
CA ASP A 337 -4.51 -30.09 20.58
C ASP A 337 -3.56 -29.20 19.76
N ILE A 338 -3.83 -27.90 19.71
CA ILE A 338 -2.91 -26.91 19.14
C ILE A 338 -1.80 -26.66 20.17
N ASP A 339 -0.72 -27.43 20.04
CA ASP A 339 0.56 -27.29 20.74
C ASP A 339 1.19 -25.89 20.50
N SER A 340 0.69 -24.87 21.20
CA SER A 340 1.11 -23.47 21.09
C SER A 340 2.46 -23.23 21.76
N ASN A 341 3.50 -23.84 21.21
CA ASN A 341 4.90 -23.63 21.60
C ASN A 341 5.36 -22.27 21.05
N GLY A 342 5.37 -21.24 21.90
CA GLY A 342 5.61 -19.86 21.46
C GLY A 342 5.90 -18.87 22.58
N ASP A 343 6.52 -19.31 23.69
CA ASP A 343 7.01 -18.42 24.74
C ASP A 343 8.18 -17.56 24.21
N GLU A 344 7.88 -16.42 23.60
CA GLU A 344 8.81 -15.30 23.49
C GLU A 344 8.48 -14.29 24.60
N ASP A 345 9.05 -14.52 25.78
CA ASP A 345 9.14 -13.53 26.86
C ASP A 345 9.94 -12.32 26.37
N VAL A 346 9.24 -11.32 25.83
CA VAL A 346 9.81 -10.02 25.49
C VAL A 346 9.63 -9.11 26.70
N ASP A 347 10.68 -8.99 27.51
CA ASP A 347 10.76 -8.01 28.60
C ASP A 347 10.59 -6.58 28.05
N LEU A 348 9.36 -6.08 28.09
CA LEU A 348 9.03 -4.68 27.85
C LEU A 348 9.15 -3.90 29.16
N GLU A 349 10.41 -3.63 29.55
CA GLU A 349 10.73 -2.77 30.69
C GLU A 349 10.24 -1.32 30.46
N GLU A 350 9.10 -0.99 31.07
CA GLU A 350 8.95 0.17 31.96
C GLU A 350 9.35 1.57 31.42
N GLU A 351 8.59 2.11 30.47
CA GLU A 351 8.58 3.57 30.16
C GLU A 351 7.24 4.27 30.49
N GLU A 352 6.53 3.86 31.56
CA GLU A 352 5.40 4.63 32.14
C GLU A 352 5.88 5.74 33.11
N ALA A 353 6.60 6.75 32.62
CA ALA A 353 7.19 7.78 33.50
C ALA A 353 7.40 9.20 32.90
N SER A 354 6.51 9.71 32.04
CA SER A 354 6.53 11.17 31.71
C SER A 354 5.21 11.82 31.22
N GLU A 355 4.09 11.10 31.12
CA GLU A 355 2.82 11.68 30.64
C GLU A 355 1.95 12.27 31.78
N VAL A 356 2.46 13.32 32.44
CA VAL A 356 1.74 14.07 33.48
C VAL A 356 2.03 15.58 33.33
N GLU A 357 1.03 16.43 33.62
CA GLU A 357 1.14 17.90 33.82
C GLU A 357 1.19 18.81 32.58
N LEU A 358 0.40 18.51 31.52
CA LEU A 358 0.08 19.49 30.45
C LEU A 358 -1.42 19.62 30.09
N GLU A 359 -2.35 18.96 30.79
CA GLU A 359 -3.79 18.98 30.45
C GLU A 359 -4.61 20.16 31.05
N ALA A 360 -3.96 21.15 31.69
CA ALA A 360 -4.65 22.18 32.48
C ALA A 360 -5.12 23.42 31.68
N GLU A 361 -4.66 23.63 30.45
CA GLU A 361 -4.96 24.84 29.65
C GLU A 361 -5.61 24.52 28.28
N ARG A 362 -6.39 23.44 28.18
CA ARG A 362 -7.42 23.34 27.13
C ARG A 362 -8.55 24.30 27.47
N SER A 363 -8.41 25.53 26.98
CA SER A 363 -9.49 26.53 27.00
C SER A 363 -10.75 25.98 26.35
N ASP A 364 -11.89 26.13 27.02
CA ASP A 364 -13.21 26.02 26.42
C ASP A 364 -13.41 27.17 25.41
N ILE A 365 -12.78 27.01 24.24
CA ILE A 365 -13.21 27.72 23.03
C ILE A 365 -14.54 27.06 22.68
N GLU A 366 -15.63 27.73 23.05
CA GLU A 366 -16.94 27.50 22.47
C GLU A 366 -16.77 27.70 20.97
N SER A 367 -16.61 26.59 20.24
CA SER A 367 -16.48 26.62 18.79
C SER A 367 -17.83 27.02 18.24
N ASP A 368 -17.99 28.31 17.93
CA ASP A 368 -19.10 28.86 17.15
C ASP A 368 -19.25 27.98 15.91
N GLY A 369 -20.24 27.08 15.94
CA GLY A 369 -20.18 25.83 15.19
C GLY A 369 -20.04 26.07 13.70
N GLU A 370 -18.82 25.83 13.17
CA GLU A 370 -18.40 26.31 11.86
C GLU A 370 -19.41 25.89 10.79
N GLU A 371 -20.17 26.87 10.28
CA GLU A 371 -21.27 26.63 9.34
C GLU A 371 -20.68 26.12 8.01
N THR A 372 -20.68 24.79 7.84
CA THR A 372 -20.04 24.12 6.70
C THR A 372 -20.55 24.71 5.38
N GLY A 373 -19.62 25.22 4.56
CA GLY A 373 -19.97 25.86 3.30
C GLY A 373 -20.73 24.92 2.36
N VAL A 374 -21.82 25.43 1.78
CA VAL A 374 -22.47 24.78 0.64
C VAL A 374 -21.67 25.10 -0.61
N LEU A 375 -21.02 24.08 -1.18
CA LEU A 375 -20.17 24.22 -2.35
C LEU A 375 -20.99 24.30 -3.65
N ALA A 376 -22.03 23.45 -3.79
CA ALA A 376 -22.87 23.41 -4.99
C ALA A 376 -24.22 22.69 -4.75
N VAL A 377 -25.21 22.96 -5.61
CA VAL A 377 -26.46 22.19 -5.69
C VAL A 377 -26.44 21.31 -6.95
N ASN A 378 -26.42 19.98 -6.79
CA ASN A 378 -26.27 19.00 -7.88
C ASN A 378 -27.60 18.53 -8.49
N GLY A 379 -28.74 18.84 -7.88
CA GLY A 379 -30.01 18.25 -8.29
C GLY A 379 -31.19 18.63 -7.41
N HIS A 380 -32.39 18.24 -7.84
CA HIS A 380 -33.61 18.39 -7.06
C HIS A 380 -34.52 17.17 -7.24
N ARG A 381 -35.35 16.90 -6.22
CA ARG A 381 -36.42 15.89 -6.26
C ARG A 381 -37.63 16.39 -5.50
N TRP A 382 -38.80 15.91 -5.89
CA TRP A 382 -40.05 16.19 -5.17
C TRP A 382 -40.41 14.99 -4.31
N ARG A 383 -40.75 15.25 -3.04
CA ARG A 383 -41.10 14.23 -2.04
C ARG A 383 -42.27 14.73 -1.20
N ASP A 384 -43.35 13.95 -1.19
CA ASP A 384 -44.56 14.20 -0.37
C ASP A 384 -45.18 15.61 -0.49
N GLY A 385 -44.90 16.31 -1.60
CA GLY A 385 -45.37 17.67 -1.90
C GLY A 385 -44.29 18.74 -1.80
N ASN A 386 -43.19 18.49 -1.08
CA ASN A 386 -42.06 19.39 -0.91
C ASN A 386 -40.98 19.14 -1.98
N VAL A 387 -40.09 20.13 -2.18
CA VAL A 387 -38.88 19.97 -2.98
C VAL A 387 -37.66 19.84 -2.05
N GLU A 388 -36.82 18.85 -2.33
CA GLU A 388 -35.54 18.58 -1.67
C GLU A 388 -34.41 18.74 -2.70
N PHE A 389 -33.31 19.39 -2.32
CA PHE A 389 -32.13 19.66 -3.16
C PHE A 389 -30.97 18.74 -2.78
N GLN A 390 -30.20 18.29 -3.76
CA GLN A 390 -28.99 17.52 -3.54
C GLN A 390 -27.82 18.48 -3.32
N VAL A 391 -27.51 18.75 -2.06
CA VAL A 391 -26.45 19.66 -1.63
C VAL A 391 -25.11 18.94 -1.67
N LEU A 392 -24.05 19.62 -2.10
CA LEU A 392 -22.65 19.22 -1.98
C LEU A 392 -21.97 20.19 -1.02
N TRP A 393 -21.35 19.67 0.02
CA TRP A 393 -20.68 20.43 1.07
C TRP A 393 -19.18 20.56 0.80
N GLU A 394 -18.50 21.50 1.45
CA GLU A 394 -17.05 21.75 1.26
C GLU A 394 -16.13 20.57 1.66
N ASP A 395 -16.59 19.69 2.56
CA ASP A 395 -15.91 18.43 2.91
C ASP A 395 -16.03 17.34 1.83
N GLY A 396 -16.90 17.54 0.83
CA GLY A 396 -17.21 16.61 -0.25
C GLY A 396 -18.42 15.72 0.00
N ASP A 397 -19.06 15.80 1.17
CA ASP A 397 -20.25 15.00 1.48
C ASP A 397 -21.49 15.51 0.73
N CYS A 398 -22.50 14.64 0.53
CA CYS A 398 -23.61 14.94 -0.38
C CYS A 398 -24.97 14.49 0.16
N THR A 399 -25.71 15.43 0.75
CA THR A 399 -26.99 15.18 1.44
C THR A 399 -28.20 15.60 0.58
N TRP A 400 -29.40 15.58 1.18
CA TRP A 400 -30.65 15.94 0.50
C TRP A 400 -31.50 16.82 1.41
N GLU A 401 -31.31 18.13 1.30
CA GLU A 401 -31.91 19.12 2.19
C GLU A 401 -33.24 19.65 1.65
N PRO A 402 -34.23 19.97 2.51
CA PRO A 402 -35.47 20.62 2.10
C PRO A 402 -35.20 22.08 1.72
N LEU A 403 -36.03 22.66 0.85
CA LEU A 403 -35.93 24.09 0.46
C LEU A 403 -35.74 25.04 1.65
N ALA A 404 -36.46 24.81 2.76
CA ALA A 404 -36.39 25.66 3.96
C ALA A 404 -35.01 25.70 4.67
N THR A 405 -34.08 24.82 4.31
CA THR A 405 -32.67 24.84 4.78
C THR A 405 -31.74 25.56 3.79
N VAL A 406 -32.15 25.71 2.52
CA VAL A 406 -31.29 26.14 1.40
C VAL A 406 -31.77 27.45 0.77
N ASP A 407 -32.87 28.04 1.27
CA ASP A 407 -33.56 29.22 0.71
C ASP A 407 -32.65 30.47 0.63
N ASP A 408 -31.78 30.69 1.63
CA ASP A 408 -30.82 31.80 1.71
C ASP A 408 -29.42 31.45 1.11
N CYS A 409 -29.30 30.38 0.30
CA CYS A 409 -28.01 29.90 -0.22
C CYS A 409 -27.72 30.35 -1.66
N ALA A 410 -26.62 31.07 -1.89
CA ALA A 410 -26.20 31.51 -3.23
C ALA A 410 -26.02 30.37 -4.26
N ALA A 411 -25.65 29.16 -3.81
CA ALA A 411 -25.54 27.99 -4.69
C ALA A 411 -26.91 27.49 -5.21
N LEU A 412 -28.01 27.87 -4.56
CA LEU A 412 -29.37 27.64 -5.06
C LEU A 412 -29.72 28.64 -6.17
N ASP A 413 -29.35 29.92 -6.02
CA ASP A 413 -29.55 30.94 -7.07
C ASP A 413 -28.84 30.55 -8.38
N ASP A 414 -27.57 30.15 -8.31
CA ASP A 414 -26.81 29.68 -9.49
C ASP A 414 -27.46 28.44 -10.14
N TYR A 415 -27.97 27.51 -9.32
CA TYR A 415 -28.68 26.32 -9.82
C TYR A 415 -30.01 26.68 -10.50
N LEU A 416 -30.75 27.64 -9.97
CA LEU A 416 -32.02 28.14 -10.50
C LEU A 416 -31.80 28.95 -11.80
N ALA A 417 -30.80 29.83 -11.82
CA ALA A 417 -30.37 30.56 -13.01
C ALA A 417 -29.94 29.61 -14.14
N GLY A 418 -29.17 28.56 -13.83
CA GLY A 418 -28.80 27.48 -14.76
C GLY A 418 -29.99 26.64 -15.28
N ARG A 419 -31.22 26.92 -14.83
CA ARG A 419 -32.46 26.25 -15.27
C ARG A 419 -33.47 27.16 -15.95
N ASP A 420 -33.20 28.47 -16.05
CA ASP A 420 -34.16 29.49 -16.52
C ASP A 420 -35.45 29.49 -15.69
N VAL A 421 -35.30 29.40 -14.35
CA VAL A 421 -36.40 29.31 -13.37
C VAL A 421 -36.15 30.25 -12.19
N GLU A 422 -37.04 31.22 -11.97
CA GLU A 422 -36.94 32.23 -10.90
C GLU A 422 -37.32 31.73 -9.49
N ASP A 423 -37.88 30.52 -9.38
CA ASP A 423 -38.66 30.07 -8.20
C ASP A 423 -38.55 28.54 -8.06
N ALA A 424 -37.99 28.08 -6.95
CA ALA A 424 -37.79 26.66 -6.65
C ALA A 424 -39.06 25.81 -6.76
N LEU A 425 -40.25 26.39 -6.49
CA LEU A 425 -41.52 25.67 -6.58
C LEU A 425 -42.02 25.48 -8.02
N ARG A 426 -41.42 26.16 -9.00
CA ARG A 426 -41.67 25.97 -10.44
C ARG A 426 -40.81 24.87 -11.07
N LEU A 427 -39.84 24.32 -10.34
CA LEU A 427 -38.97 23.24 -10.83
C LEU A 427 -39.80 21.99 -11.22
N PRO A 428 -39.43 21.29 -12.32
CA PRO A 428 -40.22 20.19 -12.84
C PRO A 428 -40.30 19.01 -11.85
N LYS A 429 -41.48 18.39 -11.72
CA LYS A 429 -41.72 17.24 -10.81
C LYS A 429 -41.04 15.92 -11.22
N ARG A 430 -40.06 15.96 -12.13
CA ARG A 430 -39.20 14.83 -12.48
C ARG A 430 -37.90 14.98 -11.71
N GLN A 431 -37.55 13.96 -10.91
CA GLN A 431 -36.26 13.92 -10.21
C GLN A 431 -35.11 14.17 -11.19
N TYR A 432 -34.37 15.27 -10.98
CA TYR A 432 -33.22 15.62 -11.80
C TYR A 432 -31.96 15.47 -10.95
N ARG A 433 -31.14 14.47 -11.28
CA ARG A 433 -29.75 14.37 -10.84
C ARG A 433 -28.87 14.80 -11.98
N ILE A 434 -27.97 15.75 -11.76
CA ILE A 434 -26.77 15.85 -12.58
C ILE A 434 -25.91 14.64 -12.21
N ASN A 435 -25.44 13.88 -13.20
CA ASN A 435 -24.57 12.75 -12.96
C ASN A 435 -23.17 13.28 -12.65
N THR A 436 -22.83 13.44 -11.38
CA THR A 436 -21.51 13.93 -10.92
C THR A 436 -20.31 13.11 -11.46
N GLN A 437 -20.55 11.89 -11.94
CA GLN A 437 -19.58 11.07 -12.66
C GLN A 437 -19.17 11.58 -14.06
N LEU A 438 -19.81 12.63 -14.61
CA LEU A 438 -19.53 13.13 -15.97
C LEU A 438 -18.58 14.34 -16.06
N GLU A 439 -18.27 15.02 -14.95
CA GLU A 439 -17.50 16.28 -14.98
C GLU A 439 -16.03 16.15 -14.53
N LEU A 440 -15.62 15.00 -14.00
CA LEU A 440 -14.19 14.64 -13.88
C LEU A 440 -13.53 14.29 -15.23
N THR A 441 -14.24 14.46 -16.35
CA THR A 441 -13.77 14.16 -17.71
C THR A 441 -13.95 15.32 -18.69
N HIS A 442 -13.38 16.48 -18.35
CA HIS A 442 -13.04 17.52 -19.33
C HIS A 442 -11.55 17.92 -19.22
N PRO A 443 -10.91 18.35 -20.33
CA PRO A 443 -9.46 18.24 -20.54
C PRO A 443 -8.61 19.43 -20.07
#